data_AF-A0A9D1HCJ5-F1
#
_entry.id   AF-A0A9D1HCJ5-F1
#
_cell.length_a   1.000
_cell.length_b   1.000
_cell.length_c   1.000
_cell.angle_alpha   90.00
_cell.angle_beta   90.00
_cell.angle_gamma   90.00
#
_symmetry.space_group_name_H-M   'P 1'
#
loop_
_entity.id
_entity.type
_entity.pdbx_description
1 polymer ?
#
loop_
_entity_poly.entity_id
_entity_poly.type
_entity_poly.pdbx_seq_one_letter_code
_entity_poly.pdbx_strand_id
1 'polypeptide(L)'
;MEQTLNFRRKPYILSGYSIGGEKEGNGPLHEWFDFCLDDDTYGENTWEKAESKMLKTSITECIRRADKDTDDIGAMLSGDLLNQLMSSSFMARDLRIPFLGIYGACSTMTESLMLGAVLTDGKYSDNVVIGASSHYCTAERQFRMPLEHGNQRPPSAQWTATAAGAMLLSGESGIEETFADKEGKIHNMKKVRIESGTIGKVIDAGVKDANQMGSAMAPAAVDTLLNHLQDTGRDLKYYDAVFTGDLGYIGKKIVADLLSDSGIDKDQIERIYDDCGTMIYEPRQDVHSGGSGCGCSASVFAGYVYKKMKRGEINRALIISTGALLSTISPFQGESIPGIAHAISLETE
;
A
#
# COMPACT_ATOMS: atom_id res chain seq x y z
N MET A 1 1.51 -18.76 18.84
CA MET A 1 2.53 -17.70 18.91
C MET A 1 1.89 -16.49 18.28
N GLU A 2 1.73 -15.42 19.07
CA GLU A 2 1.13 -14.16 18.61
C GLU A 2 2.00 -13.56 17.49
N GLN A 3 1.35 -12.96 16.49
CA GLN A 3 1.96 -12.34 15.31
C GLN A 3 1.83 -10.80 15.34
N THR A 4 1.08 -10.27 16.30
CA THR A 4 0.75 -8.86 16.40
C THR A 4 1.63 -8.12 17.41
N LEU A 5 2.35 -7.11 16.92
CA LEU A 5 3.14 -6.17 17.69
C LEU A 5 2.25 -5.02 18.16
N ASN A 6 2.20 -4.78 19.47
CA ASN A 6 1.53 -3.61 20.04
C ASN A 6 2.55 -2.50 20.27
N PHE A 7 2.40 -1.34 19.62
CA PHE A 7 3.35 -0.24 19.72
C PHE A 7 3.04 0.60 20.97
N ARG A 8 3.98 0.64 21.92
CA ARG A 8 3.74 1.27 23.23
C ARG A 8 3.63 2.79 23.14
N ARG A 9 4.42 3.41 22.27
CA ARG A 9 4.46 4.86 22.04
C ARG A 9 3.49 5.30 20.96
N LYS A 10 2.95 4.35 20.20
CA LYS A 10 2.04 4.58 19.07
C LYS A 10 2.56 5.70 18.14
N PRO A 11 3.60 5.45 17.33
CA PRO A 11 4.20 6.44 16.44
C PRO A 11 3.17 7.20 15.62
N TYR A 12 3.42 8.49 15.37
CA TYR A 12 2.56 9.33 14.56
C TYR A 12 2.91 9.21 13.08
N ILE A 13 1.91 9.39 12.22
CA ILE A 13 2.09 9.64 10.80
C ILE A 13 1.96 11.15 10.56
N LEU A 14 3.09 11.82 10.34
CA LEU A 14 3.15 13.27 10.21
C LEU A 14 2.63 13.77 8.88
N SER A 15 2.90 13.04 7.81
CA SER A 15 2.50 13.41 6.46
C SER A 15 2.38 12.19 5.56
N GLY A 16 1.64 12.37 4.47
CA GLY A 16 1.57 11.45 3.35
C GLY A 16 1.66 12.22 2.04
N TYR A 17 2.18 11.57 1.00
CA TYR A 17 2.16 12.08 -0.37
C TYR A 17 1.89 10.94 -1.34
N SER A 18 0.95 11.14 -2.26
CA SER A 18 0.58 10.15 -3.28
C SER A 18 0.64 10.71 -4.70
N ILE A 19 1.18 9.91 -5.61
CA ILE A 19 1.23 10.19 -7.04
C ILE A 19 0.47 9.08 -7.79
N GLY A 20 -0.37 9.48 -8.74
CA GLY A 20 -1.00 8.59 -9.72
C GLY A 20 -0.53 8.91 -11.14
N GLY A 21 -0.47 7.91 -12.01
CA GLY A 21 -0.22 8.06 -13.45
C GLY A 21 -1.44 8.59 -14.18
N GLU A 22 -1.39 8.58 -15.51
CA GLU A 22 -2.45 9.12 -16.35
C GLU A 22 -3.77 8.33 -16.14
N LYS A 23 -3.70 7.00 -16.09
CA LYS A 23 -4.90 6.16 -15.92
C LYS A 23 -5.48 6.32 -14.52
N GLU A 24 -4.66 6.34 -13.49
CA GLU A 24 -5.06 6.55 -12.09
C GLU A 24 -5.69 7.94 -11.91
N GLY A 25 -5.10 8.96 -12.55
CA GLY A 25 -5.61 10.32 -12.56
C GLY A 25 -6.95 10.48 -13.27
N ASN A 26 -7.33 9.56 -14.17
CA ASN A 26 -8.66 9.52 -14.76
C ASN A 26 -9.66 8.63 -13.97
N GLY A 27 -9.20 8.05 -12.86
CA GLY A 27 -9.99 7.17 -12.00
C GLY A 27 -10.78 7.91 -10.91
N PRO A 28 -11.59 7.18 -10.14
CA PRO A 28 -12.50 7.75 -9.15
C PRO A 28 -11.78 8.32 -7.92
N LEU A 29 -10.49 7.99 -7.72
CA LEU A 29 -9.65 8.54 -6.66
C LEU A 29 -8.82 9.75 -7.09
N HIS A 30 -9.06 10.33 -8.27
CA HIS A 30 -8.31 11.48 -8.79
C HIS A 30 -8.05 12.57 -7.74
N GLU A 31 -9.10 13.03 -7.03
CA GLU A 31 -9.01 14.12 -6.05
C GLU A 31 -8.21 13.77 -4.78
N TRP A 32 -7.89 12.49 -4.58
CA TRP A 32 -7.15 12.00 -3.42
C TRP A 32 -5.65 11.88 -3.68
N PHE A 33 -5.22 11.87 -4.96
CA PHE A 33 -3.82 12.00 -5.30
C PHE A 33 -3.33 13.43 -5.03
N ASP A 34 -2.09 13.56 -4.56
CA ASP A 34 -1.46 14.87 -4.43
C ASP A 34 -0.95 15.41 -5.76
N PHE A 35 -0.60 14.50 -6.66
CA PHE A 35 -0.17 14.81 -8.02
C PHE A 35 -0.56 13.67 -8.97
N CYS A 36 -1.14 14.04 -10.11
CA CYS A 36 -1.42 13.12 -11.21
C CYS A 36 -0.50 13.47 -12.37
N LEU A 37 0.16 12.47 -12.95
CA LEU A 37 1.03 12.69 -14.11
C LEU A 37 0.19 13.05 -15.35
N ASP A 38 0.69 13.99 -16.16
CA ASP A 38 0.12 14.28 -17.47
C ASP A 38 0.35 13.10 -18.43
N ASP A 39 1.47 12.39 -18.27
CA ASP A 39 1.82 11.18 -18.98
C ASP A 39 2.74 10.28 -18.12
N ASP A 40 2.67 8.97 -18.33
CA ASP A 40 3.39 7.98 -17.51
C ASP A 40 4.93 8.05 -17.66
N THR A 41 5.50 8.74 -18.64
CA THR A 41 6.97 8.88 -18.75
C THR A 41 7.53 9.81 -17.69
N TYR A 42 6.69 10.69 -17.12
CA TYR A 42 7.08 11.77 -16.23
C TYR A 42 8.26 12.61 -16.75
N GLY A 43 8.38 12.74 -18.09
CA GLY A 43 9.47 13.44 -18.78
C GLY A 43 10.83 12.71 -18.73
N GLU A 44 10.86 11.43 -18.35
CA GLU A 44 12.07 10.62 -18.31
C GLU A 44 12.25 9.77 -19.58
N ASN A 45 13.50 9.39 -19.86
CA ASN A 45 13.84 8.61 -21.05
C ASN A 45 13.50 7.11 -20.94
N THR A 46 13.24 6.62 -19.73
CA THR A 46 12.91 5.21 -19.46
C THR A 46 11.86 5.12 -18.36
N TRP A 47 11.01 4.09 -18.41
CA TRP A 47 9.97 3.86 -17.39
C TRP A 47 10.56 3.63 -16.00
N GLU A 48 11.72 2.99 -15.94
CA GLU A 48 12.52 2.79 -14.73
C GLU A 48 12.88 4.12 -14.05
N LYS A 49 13.29 5.12 -14.84
CA LYS A 49 13.60 6.46 -14.33
C LYS A 49 12.34 7.22 -13.96
N ALA A 50 11.27 7.05 -14.73
CA ALA A 50 9.96 7.64 -14.43
C ALA A 50 9.47 7.18 -13.05
N GLU A 51 9.46 5.87 -12.81
CA GLU A 51 9.06 5.27 -11.53
C GLU A 51 9.97 5.73 -10.37
N SER A 52 11.29 5.72 -10.57
CA SER A 52 12.24 6.24 -9.57
C SER A 52 12.00 7.71 -9.24
N LYS A 53 11.68 8.53 -10.25
CA LYS A 53 11.35 9.96 -10.08
C LYS A 53 10.02 10.16 -9.36
N MET A 54 8.99 9.36 -9.66
CA MET A 54 7.73 9.38 -8.92
C MET A 54 7.98 9.11 -7.44
N LEU A 55 8.68 8.02 -7.12
CA LEU A 55 8.97 7.64 -5.74
C LEU A 55 9.80 8.73 -5.01
N LYS A 56 10.82 9.27 -5.68
CA LYS A 56 11.64 10.37 -5.17
C LYS A 56 10.81 11.61 -4.86
N THR A 57 9.89 11.96 -5.75
CA THR A 57 8.99 13.11 -5.59
C THR A 57 8.07 12.89 -4.40
N SER A 58 7.43 11.71 -4.30
CA SER A 58 6.58 11.37 -3.16
C SER A 58 7.32 11.47 -1.83
N ILE A 59 8.53 10.92 -1.73
CA ILE A 59 9.32 10.95 -0.49
C ILE A 59 9.76 12.38 -0.14
N THR A 60 10.28 13.12 -1.12
CA THR A 60 10.77 14.49 -0.90
C THR A 60 9.63 15.41 -0.45
N GLU A 61 8.48 15.35 -1.11
CA GLU A 61 7.32 16.15 -0.74
C GLU A 61 6.69 15.69 0.58
N CYS A 62 6.73 14.40 0.90
CA CYS A 62 6.31 13.88 2.19
C CYS A 62 7.17 14.45 3.33
N ILE A 63 8.51 14.43 3.18
CA ILE A 63 9.45 15.04 4.14
C ILE A 63 9.17 16.54 4.28
N ARG A 64 9.06 17.26 3.15
CA ARG A 64 8.78 18.71 3.14
C ARG A 64 7.46 19.07 3.82
N ARG A 65 6.40 18.28 3.60
CA ARG A 65 5.08 18.48 4.24
C ARG A 65 5.10 18.29 5.75
N ALA A 66 6.03 17.48 6.25
CA ALA A 66 6.23 17.29 7.68
C ALA A 66 7.08 18.41 8.34
N ASP A 67 7.46 19.45 7.58
CA ASP A 67 8.38 20.51 8.02
C ASP A 67 9.73 19.94 8.51
N LYS A 68 10.29 19.03 7.71
CA LYS A 68 11.57 18.34 7.95
C LYS A 68 12.48 18.47 6.73
N ASP A 69 13.77 18.27 6.97
CA ASP A 69 14.81 18.12 5.94
C ASP A 69 15.28 16.66 5.85
N THR A 70 16.01 16.31 4.79
CA THR A 70 16.54 14.94 4.61
C THR A 70 17.47 14.53 5.74
N ASP A 71 18.16 15.50 6.36
CA ASP A 71 19.10 15.28 7.47
C ASP A 71 18.37 14.94 8.80
N ASP A 72 17.06 15.21 8.90
CA ASP A 72 16.24 14.82 10.05
C ASP A 72 15.77 13.35 9.97
N ILE A 73 15.99 12.68 8.83
CA ILE A 73 15.47 11.34 8.56
C ILE A 73 16.54 10.30 8.89
N GLY A 74 16.32 9.55 9.98
CA GLY A 74 17.29 8.54 10.42
C GLY A 74 17.24 7.24 9.61
N ALA A 75 16.12 6.94 8.96
CA ALA A 75 16.01 5.81 8.04
C ALA A 75 14.93 6.03 6.97
N MET A 76 15.20 5.51 5.78
CA MET A 76 14.25 5.37 4.68
C MET A 76 14.02 3.90 4.37
N LEU A 77 12.77 3.46 4.45
CA LEU A 77 12.36 2.09 4.13
C LEU A 77 11.53 2.14 2.87
N SER A 78 12.06 1.57 1.78
CA SER A 78 11.38 1.66 0.50
C SER A 78 11.62 0.45 -0.38
N GLY A 79 10.65 0.18 -1.25
CA GLY A 79 10.74 -0.88 -2.23
C GLY A 79 9.82 -0.67 -3.42
N ASP A 80 10.09 -1.43 -4.47
CA ASP A 80 9.38 -1.44 -5.73
C ASP A 80 9.25 -2.89 -6.22
N LEU A 81 8.41 -3.12 -7.24
CA LEU A 81 8.23 -4.46 -7.81
C LEU A 81 9.40 -4.91 -8.69
N LEU A 82 10.28 -3.99 -9.10
CA LEU A 82 11.30 -4.32 -10.06
C LEU A 82 12.45 -5.07 -9.40
N ASN A 83 13.05 -5.97 -10.19
CA ASN A 83 14.16 -6.77 -9.73
C ASN A 83 15.25 -5.89 -9.11
N GLN A 84 15.75 -6.32 -7.94
CA GLN A 84 16.79 -5.62 -7.18
C GLN A 84 16.41 -4.21 -6.69
N LEU A 85 15.11 -3.90 -6.57
CA LEU A 85 14.60 -2.63 -6.07
C LEU A 85 15.20 -1.44 -6.82
N MET A 86 15.16 -1.51 -8.15
CA MET A 86 15.89 -0.58 -9.01
C MET A 86 15.41 0.86 -8.78
N SER A 87 14.09 1.08 -8.77
CA SER A 87 13.49 2.41 -8.62
C SER A 87 13.86 3.01 -7.26
N SER A 88 13.76 2.20 -6.21
CA SER A 88 14.06 2.57 -4.83
C SER A 88 15.55 2.83 -4.61
N SER A 89 16.42 1.97 -5.14
CA SER A 89 17.88 2.09 -4.98
C SER A 89 18.43 3.33 -5.68
N PHE A 90 17.91 3.65 -6.88
CA PHE A 90 18.34 4.82 -7.64
C PHE A 90 17.87 6.12 -6.97
N MET A 91 16.64 6.13 -6.47
CA MET A 91 16.10 7.23 -5.67
C MET A 91 16.91 7.41 -4.38
N ALA A 92 17.23 6.33 -3.67
CA ALA A 92 17.99 6.36 -2.43
C ALA A 92 19.41 6.91 -2.60
N ARG A 93 20.09 6.54 -3.69
CA ARG A 93 21.41 7.10 -4.04
C ARG A 93 21.36 8.63 -4.15
N ASP A 94 20.28 9.16 -4.71
CA ASP A 94 20.13 10.59 -4.93
C ASP A 94 19.80 11.34 -3.62
N LEU A 95 18.94 10.78 -2.75
CA LEU A 95 18.52 11.44 -1.51
C LEU A 95 19.55 11.36 -0.38
N ARG A 96 20.46 10.38 -0.41
CA ARG A 96 21.52 10.19 0.60
C ARG A 96 21.02 10.00 2.04
N ILE A 97 19.78 9.54 2.20
CA ILE A 97 19.21 9.11 3.48
C ILE A 97 19.64 7.65 3.75
N PRO A 98 19.94 7.24 4.99
CA PRO A 98 20.18 5.84 5.33
C PRO A 98 19.04 4.95 4.83
N PHE A 99 19.36 3.95 4.00
CA PHE A 99 18.36 3.21 3.24
C PHE A 99 18.29 1.73 3.62
N LEU A 100 17.08 1.25 3.87
CA LEU A 100 16.72 -0.15 3.98
C LEU A 100 15.81 -0.51 2.81
N GLY A 101 16.37 -1.21 1.82
CA GLY A 101 15.61 -1.74 0.70
C GLY A 101 14.78 -2.95 1.12
N ILE A 102 13.47 -2.88 0.90
CA ILE A 102 12.51 -3.91 1.31
C ILE A 102 11.87 -4.53 0.08
N TYR A 103 11.75 -5.85 0.07
CA TYR A 103 10.99 -6.57 -0.95
C TYR A 103 9.95 -7.47 -0.29
N GLY A 104 8.70 -7.03 -0.34
CA GLY A 104 7.52 -7.81 0.00
C GLY A 104 6.57 -7.99 -1.19
N ALA A 105 7.07 -7.87 -2.43
CA ALA A 105 6.22 -7.69 -3.62
C ALA A 105 5.19 -6.55 -3.38
N CYS A 106 3.90 -6.79 -3.60
CA CYS A 106 2.86 -5.79 -3.38
C CYS A 106 2.62 -5.47 -1.89
N SER A 107 3.10 -6.29 -0.94
CA SER A 107 2.93 -6.05 0.51
C SER A 107 3.92 -5.03 1.10
N THR A 108 4.88 -4.57 0.29
CA THR A 108 6.00 -3.71 0.68
C THR A 108 5.57 -2.45 1.44
N MET A 109 4.45 -1.83 1.09
CA MET A 109 3.98 -0.62 1.77
C MET A 109 3.66 -0.88 3.25
N THR A 110 2.86 -1.90 3.53
CA THR A 110 2.49 -2.24 4.92
C THR A 110 3.66 -2.85 5.68
N GLU A 111 4.52 -3.62 5.03
CA GLU A 111 5.77 -4.12 5.62
C GLU A 111 6.70 -2.97 6.05
N SER A 112 6.88 -1.98 5.18
CA SER A 112 7.70 -0.80 5.46
C SER A 112 7.12 0.05 6.59
N LEU A 113 5.80 0.25 6.61
CA LEU A 113 5.10 0.92 7.72
C LEU A 113 5.32 0.19 9.05
N MET A 114 5.22 -1.13 9.05
CA MET A 114 5.41 -1.95 10.25
C MET A 114 6.84 -1.85 10.79
N LEU A 115 7.84 -2.02 9.93
CA LEU A 115 9.25 -1.91 10.32
C LEU A 115 9.63 -0.48 10.71
N GLY A 116 9.09 0.53 10.03
CA GLY A 116 9.25 1.93 10.39
C GLY A 116 8.65 2.23 11.77
N ALA A 117 7.46 1.70 12.06
CA ALA A 117 6.83 1.81 13.37
C ALA A 117 7.67 1.12 14.46
N VAL A 118 8.28 -0.04 14.19
CA VAL A 118 9.22 -0.70 15.12
C VAL A 118 10.43 0.21 15.42
N LEU A 119 11.04 0.80 14.39
CA LEU A 119 12.19 1.69 14.57
C LEU A 119 11.84 2.93 15.39
N THR A 120 10.68 3.53 15.12
CA THR A 120 10.22 4.73 15.83
C THR A 120 9.73 4.44 17.24
N ASP A 121 8.95 3.36 17.45
CA ASP A 121 8.47 2.95 18.77
C ASP A 121 9.63 2.57 19.71
N GLY A 122 10.62 1.87 19.15
CA GLY A 122 11.86 1.47 19.83
C GLY A 122 12.85 2.61 20.07
N LYS A 123 12.60 3.82 19.55
CA LYS A 123 13.53 4.97 19.56
C LYS A 123 14.88 4.70 18.90
N TYR A 124 14.90 3.82 17.90
CA TYR A 124 16.07 3.62 17.05
C TYR A 124 16.18 4.71 15.97
N SER A 125 15.07 5.34 15.60
CA SER A 125 15.03 6.53 14.75
C SER A 125 13.83 7.40 15.10
N ASP A 126 14.03 8.70 15.31
CA ASP A 126 12.95 9.62 15.65
C ASP A 126 12.03 9.90 14.45
N ASN A 127 12.58 9.97 13.24
CA ASN A 127 11.83 10.11 12.00
C ASN A 127 12.22 8.99 11.02
N VAL A 128 11.22 8.36 10.43
CA VAL A 128 11.39 7.33 9.41
C VAL A 128 10.47 7.65 8.25
N VAL A 129 11.02 7.74 7.05
CA VAL A 129 10.20 7.88 5.84
C VAL A 129 10.05 6.52 5.18
N ILE A 130 8.81 6.19 4.81
CA ILE A 130 8.50 4.95 4.12
C ILE A 130 7.90 5.26 2.75
N GLY A 131 8.12 4.41 1.76
CA GLY A 131 7.48 4.59 0.46
C GLY A 131 7.55 3.36 -0.42
N ALA A 132 6.59 3.24 -1.34
CA ALA A 132 6.61 2.21 -2.36
C ALA A 132 6.07 2.74 -3.69
N SER A 133 6.52 2.14 -4.78
CA SER A 133 6.11 2.49 -6.13
C SER A 133 5.91 1.29 -7.02
N SER A 134 5.03 1.44 -8.00
CA SER A 134 4.95 0.55 -9.14
C SER A 134 4.67 1.36 -10.40
N HIS A 135 5.05 0.81 -11.54
CA HIS A 135 4.76 1.39 -12.84
C HIS A 135 4.29 0.29 -13.80
N TYR A 136 3.22 0.56 -14.54
CA TYR A 136 2.61 -0.43 -15.45
C TYR A 136 3.64 -1.00 -16.44
N CYS A 137 4.29 -0.13 -17.21
CA CYS A 137 5.24 -0.55 -18.24
C CYS A 137 6.47 -1.31 -17.72
N THR A 138 6.97 -1.00 -16.52
CA THR A 138 8.12 -1.71 -15.93
C THR A 138 7.69 -3.11 -15.45
N ALA A 139 6.53 -3.22 -14.79
CA ALA A 139 5.99 -4.49 -14.33
C ALA A 139 5.60 -5.43 -15.49
N GLU A 140 4.97 -4.91 -16.54
CA GLU A 140 4.62 -5.71 -17.73
C GLU A 140 5.86 -6.27 -18.41
N ARG A 141 6.93 -5.46 -18.56
CA ARG A 141 8.20 -5.94 -19.13
C ARG A 141 8.84 -7.05 -18.32
N GLN A 142 8.68 -7.04 -17.00
CA GLN A 142 9.34 -7.99 -16.12
C GLN A 142 8.53 -9.29 -15.95
N PHE A 143 7.23 -9.18 -15.68
CA PHE A 143 6.40 -10.30 -15.25
C PHE A 143 5.48 -10.84 -16.34
N ARG A 144 5.36 -10.13 -17.46
CA ARG A 144 4.52 -10.52 -18.60
C ARG A 144 5.37 -10.73 -19.83
N MET A 145 4.71 -11.26 -20.85
CA MET A 145 5.30 -11.37 -22.17
C MET A 145 5.45 -9.97 -22.78
N PRO A 146 6.46 -9.71 -23.63
CA PRO A 146 6.67 -8.40 -24.24
C PRO A 146 5.39 -7.83 -24.84
N LEU A 147 5.08 -6.56 -24.58
CA LEU A 147 3.89 -5.87 -25.09
C LEU A 147 3.84 -5.93 -26.63
N GLU A 148 5.02 -5.92 -27.26
CA GLU A 148 5.23 -6.00 -28.70
C GLU A 148 4.75 -7.32 -29.31
N HIS A 149 4.53 -8.36 -28.51
CA HIS A 149 4.05 -9.66 -28.97
C HIS A 149 2.51 -9.71 -29.13
N GLY A 150 1.79 -8.63 -28.80
CA GLY A 150 0.34 -8.54 -29.02
C GLY A 150 -0.50 -9.50 -28.17
N ASN A 151 0.02 -9.91 -27.00
CA ASN A 151 -0.69 -10.82 -26.10
C ASN A 151 -1.96 -10.16 -25.57
N GLN A 152 -3.06 -10.91 -25.52
CA GLN A 152 -4.29 -10.45 -24.89
C GLN A 152 -4.23 -10.76 -23.39
N ARG A 153 -4.45 -9.73 -22.57
CA ARG A 153 -4.56 -9.89 -21.12
C ARG A 153 -5.86 -10.65 -20.79
N PRO A 154 -5.84 -11.71 -19.96
CA PRO A 154 -7.06 -12.41 -19.59
C PRO A 154 -7.93 -11.55 -18.65
N PRO A 155 -9.26 -11.77 -18.60
CA PRO A 155 -10.15 -11.02 -17.70
C PRO A 155 -9.84 -11.17 -16.21
N SER A 156 -9.12 -12.22 -15.80
CA SER A 156 -8.68 -12.44 -14.42
C SER A 156 -7.46 -11.61 -14.02
N ALA A 157 -6.66 -11.16 -14.98
CA ALA A 157 -5.47 -10.39 -14.69
C ALA A 157 -5.80 -8.98 -14.20
N GLN A 158 -4.94 -8.45 -13.34
CA GLN A 158 -5.03 -7.10 -12.83
C GLN A 158 -4.23 -6.13 -13.70
N TRP A 159 -4.40 -4.83 -13.46
CA TRP A 159 -3.57 -3.76 -14.03
C TRP A 159 -2.57 -3.29 -12.98
N THR A 160 -1.27 -3.32 -13.25
CA THR A 160 -0.30 -2.75 -12.31
C THR A 160 -0.42 -1.23 -12.32
N ALA A 161 -0.70 -0.64 -11.16
CA ALA A 161 -0.87 0.80 -11.05
C ALA A 161 0.45 1.52 -11.31
N THR A 162 0.39 2.55 -12.15
CA THR A 162 1.44 3.56 -12.23
C THR A 162 1.21 4.52 -11.08
N ALA A 163 1.82 4.25 -9.94
CA ALA A 163 1.55 5.00 -8.71
C ALA A 163 2.73 4.92 -7.74
N ALA A 164 2.84 5.94 -6.89
CA ALA A 164 3.80 5.97 -5.79
C ALA A 164 3.17 6.60 -4.55
N GLY A 165 3.50 6.07 -3.38
CA GLY A 165 3.07 6.64 -2.10
C GLY A 165 4.22 6.71 -1.12
N ALA A 166 4.24 7.76 -0.31
CA ALA A 166 5.17 7.91 0.81
C ALA A 166 4.45 8.40 2.06
N MET A 167 4.94 7.99 3.23
CA MET A 167 4.45 8.42 4.54
C MET A 167 5.62 8.65 5.48
N LEU A 168 5.54 9.67 6.34
CA LEU A 168 6.58 9.98 7.33
C LEU A 168 6.08 9.64 8.73
N LEU A 169 6.83 8.79 9.42
CA LEU A 169 6.56 8.33 10.76
C LEU A 169 7.45 9.10 11.74
N SER A 170 6.89 9.48 12.88
CA SER A 170 7.64 10.18 13.93
C SER A 170 7.22 9.79 15.33
N GLY A 171 8.17 9.90 16.27
CA GLY A 171 7.89 9.80 17.71
C GLY A 171 7.13 11.02 18.26
N GLU A 172 7.07 12.11 17.51
CA GLU A 172 6.42 13.37 17.87
C GLU A 172 5.14 13.58 17.07
N SER A 173 4.21 14.40 17.57
CA SER A 173 2.87 14.52 16.97
C SER A 173 2.79 15.41 15.72
N GLY A 174 3.90 16.04 15.34
CA GLY A 174 3.93 17.06 14.29
C GLY A 174 3.21 18.35 14.65
N ILE A 175 2.99 19.16 13.63
CA ILE A 175 2.33 20.47 13.70
C ILE A 175 0.79 20.34 13.71
N GLU A 176 0.11 21.32 14.31
CA GLU A 176 -1.34 21.42 14.22
C GLU A 176 -1.75 21.91 12.82
N GLU A 177 -2.69 21.22 12.21
CA GLU A 177 -3.20 21.54 10.87
C GLU A 177 -4.71 21.75 10.91
N THR A 178 -5.23 22.53 9.96
CA THR A 178 -6.67 22.79 9.84
C THR A 178 -7.14 22.61 8.41
N PHE A 179 -8.43 22.28 8.23
CA PHE A 179 -9.09 22.31 6.92
C PHE A 179 -10.42 23.03 6.98
N ALA A 180 -10.84 23.58 5.84
CA ALA A 180 -12.18 24.09 5.65
C ALA A 180 -13.07 23.00 5.04
N ASP A 181 -14.27 22.81 5.59
CA ASP A 181 -15.30 21.96 4.97
C ASP A 181 -15.98 22.66 3.77
N LYS A 182 -16.94 21.98 3.15
CA LYS A 182 -17.69 22.51 2.00
C LYS A 182 -18.51 23.75 2.34
N GLU A 183 -18.85 23.96 3.61
CA GLU A 183 -19.53 25.16 4.10
C GLU A 183 -18.54 26.27 4.52
N GLY A 184 -17.24 26.05 4.38
CA GLY A 184 -16.19 27.01 4.72
C GLY A 184 -15.85 27.07 6.21
N LYS A 185 -16.36 26.14 7.02
CA LYS A 185 -16.04 26.07 8.46
C LYS A 185 -14.69 25.40 8.66
N ILE A 186 -13.86 26.02 9.50
CA ILE A 186 -12.52 25.55 9.82
C ILE A 186 -12.58 24.49 10.93
N HIS A 187 -11.93 23.34 10.69
CA HIS A 187 -11.78 22.23 11.64
C HIS A 187 -10.31 21.90 11.83
N ASN A 188 -9.95 21.42 13.02
CA ASN A 188 -8.62 20.87 13.27
C ASN A 188 -8.51 19.48 12.64
N MET A 189 -7.39 19.21 11.98
CA MET A 189 -7.05 17.88 11.50
C MET A 189 -6.73 16.97 12.69
N LYS A 190 -7.21 15.73 12.63
CA LYS A 190 -6.88 14.66 13.57
C LYS A 190 -5.43 14.22 13.43
N LYS A 191 -4.82 13.77 14.52
CA LYS A 191 -3.49 13.13 14.45
C LYS A 191 -3.67 11.65 14.22
N VAL A 192 -2.90 11.06 13.30
CA VAL A 192 -2.97 9.63 12.96
C VAL A 192 -1.82 8.91 13.63
N ARG A 193 -2.14 7.81 14.31
CA ARG A 193 -1.19 7.00 15.08
C ARG A 193 -1.19 5.55 14.60
N ILE A 194 -0.02 4.93 14.64
CA ILE A 194 0.15 3.51 14.38
C ILE A 194 0.03 2.76 15.71
N GLU A 195 -1.02 1.97 15.86
CA GLU A 195 -1.36 1.32 17.12
C GLU A 195 -0.73 -0.06 17.27
N SER A 196 -0.87 -0.89 16.25
CA SER A 196 -0.32 -2.25 16.20
C SER A 196 -0.02 -2.67 14.76
N GLY A 197 0.81 -3.70 14.60
CA GLY A 197 1.11 -4.31 13.31
C GLY A 197 1.17 -5.83 13.40
N THR A 198 0.61 -6.53 12.43
CA THR A 198 0.60 -8.00 12.37
C THR A 198 1.49 -8.47 11.23
N ILE A 199 2.53 -9.23 11.59
CA ILE A 199 3.43 -9.87 10.63
C ILE A 199 2.73 -11.14 10.13
N GLY A 200 2.23 -11.14 8.90
CA GLY A 200 1.63 -12.36 8.34
C GLY A 200 2.65 -13.40 7.90
N LYS A 201 2.12 -14.57 7.60
CA LYS A 201 2.86 -15.75 7.12
C LYS A 201 2.71 -15.91 5.63
N VAL A 202 3.66 -16.64 5.05
CA VAL A 202 3.52 -17.13 3.69
C VAL A 202 2.48 -18.25 3.67
N ILE A 203 1.43 -18.07 2.87
CA ILE A 203 0.34 -19.02 2.67
C ILE A 203 0.29 -19.39 1.18
N ASP A 204 0.30 -20.68 0.89
CA ASP A 204 0.22 -21.18 -0.49
C ASP A 204 -1.02 -22.08 -0.65
N ALA A 205 -1.98 -21.62 -1.44
CA ALA A 205 -3.22 -22.34 -1.75
C ALA A 205 -3.13 -23.21 -3.01
N GLY A 206 -1.93 -23.37 -3.60
CA GLY A 206 -1.69 -24.19 -4.78
C GLY A 206 -2.09 -23.54 -6.11
N VAL A 207 -2.35 -22.23 -6.12
CA VAL A 207 -2.67 -21.48 -7.35
C VAL A 207 -1.41 -21.34 -8.20
N LYS A 208 -1.45 -21.81 -9.45
CA LYS A 208 -0.29 -21.80 -10.37
C LYS A 208 -0.40 -20.79 -11.51
N ASP A 209 -1.61 -20.30 -11.80
CA ASP A 209 -1.83 -19.35 -12.89
C ASP A 209 -1.40 -17.94 -12.47
N ALA A 210 -0.38 -17.41 -13.15
CA ALA A 210 0.16 -16.07 -12.89
C ALA A 210 -0.83 -14.92 -13.22
N ASN A 211 -1.99 -15.23 -13.76
CA ASN A 211 -3.07 -14.27 -14.00
C ASN A 211 -4.16 -14.31 -12.91
N GLN A 212 -4.02 -15.18 -11.90
CA GLN A 212 -4.99 -15.36 -10.82
C GLN A 212 -4.42 -14.93 -9.47
N MET A 213 -3.68 -13.81 -9.46
CA MET A 213 -2.97 -13.31 -8.27
C MET A 213 -3.91 -13.01 -7.10
N GLY A 214 -5.06 -12.38 -7.35
CA GLY A 214 -6.08 -12.14 -6.31
C GLY A 214 -6.50 -13.42 -5.59
N SER A 215 -6.67 -14.52 -6.33
CA SER A 215 -7.00 -15.84 -5.76
C SER A 215 -5.84 -16.45 -4.97
N ALA A 216 -4.60 -16.26 -5.42
CA ALA A 216 -3.41 -16.75 -4.73
C ALA A 216 -3.16 -16.01 -3.41
N MET A 217 -3.40 -14.70 -3.38
CA MET A 217 -3.10 -13.84 -2.23
C MET A 217 -4.23 -13.77 -1.18
N ALA A 218 -5.49 -13.96 -1.58
CA ALA A 218 -6.64 -13.84 -0.68
C ALA A 218 -6.53 -14.68 0.61
N PRO A 219 -6.06 -15.94 0.59
CA PRO A 219 -5.86 -16.73 1.82
C PRO A 219 -4.87 -16.10 2.81
N ALA A 220 -3.81 -15.46 2.33
CA ALA A 220 -2.83 -14.78 3.18
C ALA A 220 -3.42 -13.53 3.86
N ALA A 221 -4.27 -12.79 3.14
CA ALA A 221 -5.01 -11.65 3.71
C ALA A 221 -5.96 -12.09 4.82
N VAL A 222 -6.70 -13.19 4.61
CA VAL A 222 -7.63 -13.76 5.59
C VAL A 222 -6.87 -14.27 6.81
N ASP A 223 -5.80 -15.05 6.62
CA ASP A 223 -4.97 -15.54 7.73
C ASP A 223 -4.45 -14.37 8.59
N THR A 224 -3.92 -13.33 7.95
CA THR A 224 -3.39 -12.15 8.65
C THR A 224 -4.48 -11.40 9.40
N LEU A 225 -5.65 -11.18 8.78
CA LEU A 225 -6.78 -10.49 9.42
C LEU A 225 -7.33 -11.28 10.61
N LEU A 226 -7.56 -12.58 10.46
CA LEU A 226 -8.08 -13.41 11.55
C LEU A 226 -7.08 -13.51 12.70
N ASN A 227 -5.79 -13.68 12.41
CA ASN A 227 -4.73 -13.67 13.42
C ASN A 227 -4.65 -12.31 14.14
N HIS A 228 -4.78 -11.20 13.40
CA HIS A 228 -4.81 -9.87 13.99
C HIS A 228 -5.98 -9.69 14.97
N LEU A 229 -7.19 -10.07 14.56
CA LEU A 229 -8.39 -10.00 15.41
C LEU A 229 -8.25 -10.88 16.65
N GLN A 230 -7.71 -12.09 16.49
CA GLN A 230 -7.46 -13.02 17.59
C GLN A 230 -6.41 -12.49 18.58
N ASP A 231 -5.24 -12.07 18.11
CA ASP A 231 -4.14 -11.58 18.96
C ASP A 231 -4.53 -10.32 19.73
N THR A 232 -5.34 -9.45 19.13
CA THR A 232 -5.81 -8.20 19.77
C THR A 232 -7.08 -8.39 20.60
N GLY A 233 -7.73 -9.55 20.51
CA GLY A 233 -9.02 -9.81 21.14
C GLY A 233 -10.15 -8.92 20.62
N ARG A 234 -10.06 -8.45 19.37
CA ARG A 234 -10.99 -7.51 18.75
C ARG A 234 -11.95 -8.22 17.81
N ASP A 235 -13.16 -7.69 17.73
CA ASP A 235 -14.09 -8.00 16.64
C ASP A 235 -13.79 -7.10 15.43
N LEU A 236 -14.13 -7.55 14.22
CA LEU A 236 -13.99 -6.74 13.00
C LEU A 236 -14.72 -5.38 13.09
N LYS A 237 -15.81 -5.28 13.87
CA LYS A 237 -16.59 -4.04 14.12
C LYS A 237 -15.84 -2.99 14.92
N TYR A 238 -14.68 -3.35 15.49
CA TYR A 238 -13.77 -2.40 16.10
C TYR A 238 -13.31 -1.36 15.06
N TYR A 239 -13.07 -1.79 13.82
CA TYR A 239 -12.61 -0.95 12.74
C TYR A 239 -13.78 -0.26 12.04
N ASP A 240 -13.57 1.02 11.70
CA ASP A 240 -14.49 1.76 10.84
C ASP A 240 -14.30 1.32 9.38
N ALA A 241 -13.07 0.94 9.01
CA ALA A 241 -12.74 0.41 7.69
C ALA A 241 -11.53 -0.55 7.72
N VAL A 242 -11.56 -1.54 6.83
CA VAL A 242 -10.47 -2.49 6.59
C VAL A 242 -10.17 -2.46 5.10
N PHE A 243 -8.93 -2.11 4.74
CA PHE A 243 -8.51 -1.99 3.35
C PHE A 243 -7.45 -3.03 3.02
N THR A 244 -7.75 -3.90 2.07
CA THR A 244 -6.71 -4.72 1.44
C THR A 244 -5.99 -3.95 0.33
N GLY A 245 -4.75 -4.35 0.06
CA GLY A 245 -3.88 -3.65 -0.87
C GLY A 245 -4.35 -3.81 -2.30
N ASP A 246 -4.28 -5.02 -2.83
CA ASP A 246 -4.35 -5.19 -4.27
C ASP A 246 -4.83 -6.58 -4.69
N LEU A 247 -5.88 -7.06 -4.04
CA LEU A 247 -6.53 -8.33 -4.34
C LEU A 247 -7.41 -8.26 -5.59
N GLY A 248 -7.86 -7.05 -5.96
CA GLY A 248 -8.74 -6.85 -7.09
C GLY A 248 -10.14 -7.45 -6.87
N TYR A 249 -11.00 -7.40 -7.88
CA TYR A 249 -12.40 -7.82 -7.74
C TYR A 249 -12.54 -9.31 -7.38
N ILE A 250 -11.69 -10.18 -7.96
CA ILE A 250 -11.70 -11.62 -7.68
C ILE A 250 -11.23 -11.89 -6.25
N GLY A 251 -10.05 -11.39 -5.87
CA GLY A 251 -9.49 -11.65 -4.54
C GLY A 251 -10.34 -11.02 -3.43
N LYS A 252 -10.89 -9.81 -3.66
CA LYS A 252 -11.82 -9.15 -2.72
C LYS A 252 -13.02 -10.04 -2.42
N LYS A 253 -13.63 -10.63 -3.45
CA LYS A 253 -14.76 -11.56 -3.28
C LYS A 253 -14.36 -12.81 -2.49
N ILE A 254 -13.21 -13.40 -2.81
CA ILE A 254 -12.71 -14.60 -2.12
C ILE A 254 -12.47 -14.30 -0.63
N VAL A 255 -11.87 -13.16 -0.30
CA VAL A 255 -11.69 -12.77 1.12
C VAL A 255 -13.04 -12.64 1.82
N ALA A 256 -14.02 -11.99 1.20
CA ALA A 256 -15.36 -11.85 1.80
C ALA A 256 -16.02 -13.22 2.07
N ASP A 257 -15.93 -14.15 1.12
CA ASP A 257 -16.45 -15.51 1.27
C ASP A 257 -15.72 -16.26 2.40
N LEU A 258 -14.38 -16.23 2.43
CA LEU A 258 -13.57 -16.90 3.44
C LEU A 258 -13.76 -16.32 4.86
N LEU A 259 -13.90 -14.99 4.98
CA LEU A 259 -14.22 -14.36 6.27
C LEU A 259 -15.62 -14.76 6.74
N SER A 260 -16.58 -14.86 5.82
CA SER A 260 -17.92 -15.34 6.16
C SER A 260 -17.90 -16.79 6.63
N ASP A 261 -17.16 -17.66 5.96
CA ASP A 261 -16.99 -19.07 6.34
C ASP A 261 -16.29 -19.21 7.71
N SER A 262 -15.46 -18.24 8.09
CA SER A 262 -14.83 -18.17 9.42
C SER A 262 -15.78 -17.72 10.55
N GLY A 263 -17.03 -17.35 10.21
CA GLY A 263 -18.07 -16.95 11.16
C GLY A 263 -18.26 -15.44 11.33
N ILE A 264 -17.62 -14.61 10.49
CA ILE A 264 -17.87 -13.16 10.47
C ILE A 264 -19.14 -12.88 9.64
N ASP A 265 -20.01 -12.02 10.15
CA ASP A 265 -21.26 -11.65 9.48
C ASP A 265 -21.03 -10.98 8.11
N LYS A 266 -21.82 -11.36 7.10
CA LYS A 266 -21.65 -10.87 5.72
C LYS A 266 -21.95 -9.38 5.60
N ASP A 267 -23.02 -8.90 6.22
CA ASP A 267 -23.40 -7.48 6.16
C ASP A 267 -22.33 -6.61 6.82
N GLN A 268 -21.70 -7.13 7.87
CA GLN A 268 -20.55 -6.49 8.50
C GLN A 268 -19.32 -6.43 7.59
N ILE A 269 -19.00 -7.52 6.88
CA ILE A 269 -17.89 -7.53 5.91
C ILE A 269 -18.17 -6.50 4.81
N GLU A 270 -19.34 -6.55 4.17
CA GLU A 270 -19.69 -5.65 3.06
C GLU A 270 -19.62 -4.16 3.44
N ARG A 271 -19.89 -3.82 4.70
CA ARG A 271 -19.84 -2.43 5.19
C ARG A 271 -18.43 -1.93 5.48
N ILE A 272 -17.55 -2.79 6.00
CA ILE A 272 -16.26 -2.39 6.59
C ILE A 272 -15.09 -2.68 5.65
N TYR A 273 -15.20 -3.71 4.82
CA TYR A 273 -14.09 -4.24 4.04
C TYR A 273 -14.08 -3.74 2.60
N ASP A 274 -12.94 -3.20 2.17
CA ASP A 274 -12.69 -2.78 0.79
C ASP A 274 -11.27 -3.17 0.32
N ASP A 275 -10.97 -2.99 -0.96
CA ASP A 275 -9.68 -3.30 -1.59
C ASP A 275 -9.23 -2.13 -2.46
N CYS A 276 -7.99 -1.64 -2.27
CA CYS A 276 -7.49 -0.46 -2.98
C CYS A 276 -7.45 -0.70 -4.51
N GLY A 277 -7.16 -1.92 -4.95
CA GLY A 277 -7.21 -2.32 -6.35
C GLY A 277 -8.60 -2.19 -6.97
N THR A 278 -9.66 -2.38 -6.20
CA THR A 278 -11.05 -2.15 -6.67
C THR A 278 -11.49 -0.70 -6.61
N MET A 279 -10.81 0.12 -5.80
CA MET A 279 -11.14 1.53 -5.60
C MET A 279 -10.45 2.46 -6.59
N ILE A 280 -9.25 2.13 -7.08
CA ILE A 280 -8.41 3.06 -7.85
C ILE A 280 -8.88 3.29 -9.30
N TYR A 281 -9.70 2.39 -9.86
CA TYR A 281 -10.20 2.48 -11.23
C TYR A 281 -11.70 2.23 -11.33
N GLU A 282 -12.30 2.79 -12.37
CA GLU A 282 -13.66 2.47 -12.81
C GLU A 282 -13.68 1.32 -13.82
N PRO A 283 -14.76 0.51 -13.89
CA PRO A 283 -14.89 -0.58 -14.85
C PRO A 283 -14.64 -0.16 -16.31
N ARG A 284 -15.01 1.07 -16.70
CA ARG A 284 -14.81 1.59 -18.05
C ARG A 284 -13.35 1.85 -18.44
N GLN A 285 -12.43 1.85 -17.49
CA GLN A 285 -10.99 2.06 -17.73
C GLN A 285 -10.27 0.79 -18.18
N ASP A 286 -11.01 -0.31 -18.37
CA ASP A 286 -10.52 -1.59 -18.88
C ASP A 286 -9.30 -2.13 -18.10
N VAL A 287 -9.46 -2.24 -16.78
CA VAL A 287 -8.41 -2.76 -15.88
C VAL A 287 -8.62 -4.23 -15.52
N HIS A 288 -9.65 -4.86 -16.10
CA HIS A 288 -10.05 -6.26 -15.85
C HIS A 288 -10.33 -6.51 -14.36
N SER A 289 -9.51 -7.31 -13.67
CA SER A 289 -9.73 -7.70 -12.28
C SER A 289 -9.36 -6.60 -11.27
N GLY A 290 -9.12 -5.37 -11.72
CA GLY A 290 -8.79 -4.23 -10.87
C GLY A 290 -7.29 -3.90 -10.84
N GLY A 291 -6.90 -3.00 -9.94
CA GLY A 291 -5.52 -2.59 -9.72
C GLY A 291 -4.67 -3.62 -8.98
N SER A 292 -3.36 -3.53 -9.20
CA SER A 292 -2.30 -4.32 -8.57
C SER A 292 -1.05 -3.46 -8.36
N GLY A 293 -0.11 -3.96 -7.57
CA GLY A 293 1.22 -3.36 -7.40
C GLY A 293 1.37 -2.61 -6.08
N CYS A 294 2.58 -2.61 -5.52
CA CYS A 294 2.83 -1.92 -4.26
C CYS A 294 2.58 -0.40 -4.33
N GLY A 295 2.64 0.21 -5.51
CA GLY A 295 2.22 1.60 -5.72
C GLY A 295 0.72 1.82 -5.49
N CYS A 296 -0.13 0.82 -5.76
CA CYS A 296 -1.58 0.90 -5.57
C CYS A 296 -1.96 1.10 -4.10
N SER A 297 -1.52 0.18 -3.23
CA SER A 297 -1.80 0.31 -1.80
C SER A 297 -1.08 1.52 -1.19
N ALA A 298 0.16 1.80 -1.62
CA ALA A 298 0.91 2.98 -1.16
C ALA A 298 0.20 4.30 -1.45
N SER A 299 -0.26 4.50 -2.68
CA SER A 299 -0.91 5.75 -3.08
C SER A 299 -2.29 5.90 -2.43
N VAL A 300 -3.05 4.81 -2.28
CA VAL A 300 -4.37 4.84 -1.64
C VAL A 300 -4.24 5.05 -0.12
N PHE A 301 -3.26 4.43 0.53
CA PHE A 301 -3.03 4.66 1.97
C PHE A 301 -2.59 6.09 2.26
N ALA A 302 -1.60 6.62 1.51
CA ALA A 302 -1.11 7.99 1.70
C ALA A 302 -2.12 9.06 1.24
N GLY A 303 -2.83 8.81 0.14
CA GLY A 303 -3.73 9.77 -0.51
C GLY A 303 -5.17 9.74 0.02
N TYR A 304 -5.76 8.55 0.16
CA TYR A 304 -7.17 8.40 0.54
C TYR A 304 -7.34 8.11 2.02
N VAL A 305 -6.77 7.01 2.52
CA VAL A 305 -6.99 6.53 3.90
C VAL A 305 -6.46 7.56 4.90
N TYR A 306 -5.20 7.96 4.78
CA TYR A 306 -4.57 8.93 5.68
C TYR A 306 -5.31 10.27 5.69
N LYS A 307 -5.70 10.82 4.53
CA LYS A 307 -6.42 12.10 4.46
C LYS A 307 -7.83 12.01 5.05
N LYS A 308 -8.54 10.90 4.85
CA LYS A 308 -9.85 10.66 5.50
C LYS A 308 -9.72 10.55 7.02
N MET A 309 -8.66 9.90 7.50
CA MET A 309 -8.38 9.84 8.94
C MET A 309 -8.05 11.22 9.51
N LYS A 310 -7.21 12.01 8.83
CA LYS A 310 -6.92 13.41 9.19
C LYS A 310 -8.20 14.26 9.27
N ARG A 311 -9.18 14.02 8.39
CA ARG A 311 -10.49 14.71 8.41
C ARG A 311 -11.49 14.16 9.44
N GLY A 312 -11.15 13.09 10.16
CA GLY A 312 -12.04 12.44 11.12
C GLY A 312 -13.18 11.62 10.50
N GLU A 313 -13.11 11.36 9.19
CA GLU A 313 -14.10 10.53 8.47
C GLU A 313 -13.91 9.03 8.78
N ILE A 314 -12.68 8.64 9.13
CA ILE A 314 -12.30 7.28 9.57
C ILE A 314 -11.48 7.45 10.84
N ASN A 315 -11.87 6.81 11.95
CA ASN A 315 -11.14 6.93 13.21
C ASN A 315 -10.27 5.70 13.49
N ARG A 316 -10.70 4.52 13.05
CA ARG A 316 -9.93 3.28 13.19
C ARG A 316 -9.90 2.54 11.86
N ALA A 317 -8.71 2.44 11.27
CA ALA A 317 -8.48 1.74 10.00
C ALA A 317 -7.54 0.56 10.21
N LEU A 318 -7.80 -0.56 9.56
CA LEU A 318 -6.85 -1.66 9.42
C LEU A 318 -6.45 -1.76 7.95
N ILE A 319 -5.19 -1.49 7.65
CA ILE A 319 -4.66 -1.57 6.28
C ILE A 319 -3.84 -2.85 6.11
N ILE A 320 -4.07 -3.58 5.03
CA ILE A 320 -3.51 -4.92 4.79
C ILE A 320 -2.97 -5.00 3.36
N SER A 321 -1.68 -4.76 3.15
CA SER A 321 -1.10 -4.99 1.82
C SER A 321 -0.79 -6.47 1.62
N THR A 322 -1.15 -6.98 0.45
CA THR A 322 -0.92 -8.36 0.02
C THR A 322 0.23 -8.44 -0.97
N GLY A 323 0.94 -9.56 -1.05
CA GLY A 323 2.03 -9.77 -1.98
C GLY A 323 2.03 -11.19 -2.53
N ALA A 324 2.26 -11.33 -3.84
CA ALA A 324 2.50 -12.61 -4.48
C ALA A 324 4.00 -12.82 -4.62
N LEU A 325 4.53 -13.87 -4.00
CA LEU A 325 5.96 -14.15 -3.94
C LEU A 325 6.37 -15.10 -5.06
N LEU A 326 6.33 -14.59 -6.30
CA LEU A 326 6.81 -15.30 -7.48
C LEU A 326 8.04 -14.62 -8.11
N SER A 327 8.79 -15.41 -8.86
CA SER A 327 9.81 -14.90 -9.78
C SER A 327 9.30 -14.98 -11.22
N THR A 328 10.06 -14.43 -12.17
CA THR A 328 9.76 -14.57 -13.60
C THR A 328 9.90 -16.02 -14.09
N ILE A 329 10.53 -16.91 -13.32
CA ILE A 329 10.82 -18.30 -13.72
C ILE A 329 9.90 -19.30 -13.02
N SER A 330 9.47 -19.02 -11.78
CA SER A 330 8.75 -20.02 -10.97
C SER A 330 7.45 -20.53 -11.61
N PRO A 331 6.60 -19.71 -12.28
CA PRO A 331 5.41 -20.23 -12.96
C PRO A 331 5.76 -21.21 -14.10
N PHE A 332 6.85 -20.96 -14.82
CA PHE A 332 7.31 -21.84 -15.90
C PHE A 332 7.91 -23.16 -15.40
N GLN A 333 8.31 -23.21 -14.13
CA GLN A 333 8.75 -24.44 -13.46
C GLN A 333 7.57 -25.24 -12.87
N GLY A 334 6.33 -24.72 -12.97
CA GLY A 334 5.14 -25.37 -12.44
C GLY A 334 4.95 -25.21 -10.94
N GLU A 335 5.68 -24.28 -10.31
CA GLU A 335 5.49 -23.90 -8.92
C GLU A 335 4.16 -23.16 -8.73
N SER A 336 3.59 -23.28 -7.53
CA SER A 336 2.48 -22.44 -7.09
C SER A 336 2.95 -21.04 -6.69
N ILE A 337 2.01 -20.14 -6.45
CA ILE A 337 2.24 -18.74 -6.09
C ILE A 337 1.94 -18.58 -4.59
N PRO A 338 2.97 -18.49 -3.73
CA PRO A 338 2.78 -18.19 -2.33
C PRO A 338 2.33 -16.74 -2.14
N GLY A 339 1.29 -16.54 -1.34
CA GLY A 339 0.83 -15.23 -0.90
C GLY A 339 1.40 -14.86 0.47
N ILE A 340 1.55 -13.57 0.72
CA ILE A 340 1.82 -13.00 2.05
C ILE A 340 0.96 -11.76 2.25
N ALA A 341 0.63 -11.43 3.50
CA ALA A 341 0.00 -10.17 3.83
C ALA A 341 0.57 -9.62 5.15
N HIS A 342 0.63 -8.30 5.28
CA HIS A 342 0.97 -7.65 6.54
C HIS A 342 -0.14 -6.66 6.86
N ALA A 343 -0.46 -6.50 8.15
CA ALA A 343 -1.51 -5.58 8.59
C ALA A 343 -0.97 -4.50 9.52
N ILE A 344 -1.49 -3.28 9.41
CA ILE A 344 -1.21 -2.16 10.31
C ILE A 344 -2.53 -1.54 10.78
N SER A 345 -2.70 -1.43 12.09
CA SER A 345 -3.82 -0.73 12.72
C SER A 345 -3.48 0.74 12.94
N LEU A 346 -4.33 1.61 12.41
CA LEU A 346 -4.23 3.06 12.53
C LEU A 346 -5.39 3.61 13.35
N GLU A 347 -5.11 4.59 14.22
CA GLU A 347 -6.11 5.29 15.02
C GLU A 347 -5.96 6.81 14.96
N THR A 348 -7.06 7.54 15.08
CA THR A 348 -7.05 9.00 15.23
C THR A 348 -7.05 9.43 16.71
N GLU A 349 -6.39 10.55 16.99
CA GLU A 349 -6.42 11.29 18.27
C GLU A 349 -7.28 12.55 18.15
#